data_AF-A0A7J5LA62-F1
#
_entry.id   AF-A0A7J5LA62-F1
#
_cell.length_a   1.000
_cell.length_b   1.000
_cell.length_c   1.000
_cell.angle_alpha   90.00
_cell.angle_beta   90.00
_cell.angle_gamma   90.00
#
_symmetry.space_group_name_H-M   'P 1'
#
loop_
_entity.id
_entity.type
_entity.pdbx_description
1 polymer ?
#
loop_
_entity_poly.entity_id
_entity_poly.type
_entity_poly.pdbx_seq_one_letter_code
_entity_poly.pdbx_strand_id
1 'polypeptide(L)'
;METNNKQYEKHTFKSFLCKYHVVIPMVQRDYAQGRTSIEVNRVRNRFLTAIKNYLLQPDSNYEVMKMDFVYGETENIWSKTETNKLEKIIVTPLDGQQRLTTLFLLHWYAAKKSLIHKEDYAFLEHFTYDIRPSSRDFCVHLLAFAPSFSSSIKEQIIDQYWFMGDWHNDPTILSMLTMLDSINDKFSDVNNLWNLLTGTNERIVFFFLPLAENGLSDELYIKMNSRGKKLTPFEHFKAEFEDLYERDSEESMTINHKFDVEWADIFFSYRDNDNLTDKEFMRYFFYLNSATL
;
A
#
# COMPACT_ATOMS: atom_id res chain seq x y z
N MET A 1 0.88 30.89 14.19
CA MET A 1 0.20 29.69 13.68
C MET A 1 0.83 29.33 12.35
N GLU A 2 1.92 28.58 12.38
CA GLU A 2 2.41 27.92 11.17
C GLU A 2 1.50 26.71 10.96
N THR A 3 0.69 26.74 9.92
CA THR A 3 0.01 25.55 9.42
C THR A 3 1.07 24.52 9.07
N ASN A 4 1.24 23.48 9.87
CA ASN A 4 1.99 22.28 9.52
C ASN A 4 1.29 21.61 8.34
N ASN A 5 1.55 22.12 7.13
CA ASN A 5 1.15 21.47 5.90
C ASN A 5 1.91 20.14 5.86
N LYS A 6 1.19 19.03 6.10
CA LYS A 6 1.75 17.68 5.89
C LYS A 6 2.42 17.65 4.52
N GLN A 7 3.72 17.42 4.51
CA GLN A 7 4.51 17.40 3.30
C GLN A 7 4.31 16.03 2.65
N TYR A 8 3.53 16.00 1.57
CA TYR A 8 3.33 14.81 0.75
C TYR A 8 3.89 15.04 -0.65
N GLU A 9 4.39 13.98 -1.26
CA GLU A 9 4.98 14.00 -2.59
C GLU A 9 4.07 13.31 -3.59
N LYS A 10 3.67 14.00 -4.66
CA LYS A 10 2.90 13.39 -5.75
C LYS A 10 3.84 12.60 -6.66
N HIS A 11 3.51 11.34 -6.91
CA HIS A 11 4.32 10.47 -7.76
C HIS A 11 3.49 9.65 -8.76
N THR A 12 4.06 9.43 -9.94
CA THR A 12 3.76 8.25 -10.75
C THR A 12 4.58 7.07 -10.24
N PHE A 13 4.22 5.85 -10.62
CA PHE A 13 5.00 4.67 -10.20
C PHE A 13 6.46 4.75 -10.68
N LYS A 14 6.68 5.18 -11.94
CA LYS A 14 8.03 5.40 -12.47
C LYS A 14 8.78 6.46 -11.68
N SER A 15 8.20 7.65 -11.45
CA SER A 15 8.93 8.71 -10.74
C SER A 15 9.23 8.33 -9.29
N PHE A 16 8.34 7.54 -8.66
CA PHE A 16 8.57 7.00 -7.33
C PHE A 16 9.77 6.05 -7.28
N LEU A 17 9.81 5.04 -8.17
CA LEU A 17 10.90 4.08 -8.20
C LEU A 17 12.21 4.66 -8.75
N CYS A 18 12.17 5.71 -9.57
CA CYS A 18 13.39 6.43 -9.93
C CYS A 18 14.01 7.18 -8.74
N LYS A 19 13.21 7.60 -7.76
CA LYS A 19 13.66 8.31 -6.55
C LYS A 19 13.99 7.36 -5.39
N TYR A 20 13.18 6.33 -5.21
CA TYR A 20 13.17 5.48 -4.02
C TYR A 20 13.35 4.00 -4.35
N HIS A 21 14.04 3.29 -3.46
CA HIS A 21 14.08 1.84 -3.43
C HIS A 21 13.01 1.33 -2.46
N VAL A 22 11.94 0.77 -3.00
CA VAL A 22 10.79 0.30 -2.23
C VAL A 22 11.01 -1.14 -1.79
N VAL A 23 10.92 -1.36 -0.48
CA VAL A 23 11.09 -2.66 0.16
C VAL A 23 9.80 -2.99 0.93
N ILE A 24 9.01 -3.96 0.45
CA ILE A 24 7.79 -4.38 1.14
C ILE A 24 8.16 -5.24 2.36
N PRO A 25 7.83 -4.83 3.60
CA PRO A 25 8.30 -5.50 4.82
C PRO A 25 7.52 -6.80 5.13
N MET A 26 8.16 -7.72 5.88
CA MET A 26 7.61 -9.05 6.18
C MET A 26 6.34 -9.04 7.05
N VAL A 27 6.23 -8.10 8.00
CA VAL A 27 5.09 -7.98 8.95
C VAL A 27 3.76 -7.75 8.21
N GLN A 28 3.84 -7.37 6.94
CA GLN A 28 2.68 -7.05 6.15
C GLN A 28 1.97 -8.29 5.59
N ARG A 29 0.67 -8.11 5.34
CA ARG A 29 -0.21 -9.16 4.80
C ARG A 29 0.21 -9.53 3.38
N ASP A 30 -0.01 -10.80 3.05
CA ASP A 30 0.19 -11.32 1.69
C ASP A 30 -0.50 -10.43 0.64
N TYR A 31 0.00 -10.47 -0.59
CA TYR A 31 -0.67 -9.80 -1.71
C TYR A 31 -2.07 -10.39 -1.92
N ALA A 32 -3.11 -9.66 -1.51
CA ALA A 32 -4.48 -10.17 -1.41
C ALA A 32 -5.33 -9.89 -2.66
N GLN A 33 -4.97 -8.88 -3.46
CA GLN A 33 -5.73 -8.51 -4.67
C GLN A 33 -5.67 -9.57 -5.77
N GLY A 34 -4.70 -10.49 -5.69
CA GLY A 34 -4.59 -11.63 -6.60
C GLY A 34 -5.30 -12.90 -6.14
N ARG A 35 -5.94 -12.93 -4.96
CA ARG A 35 -6.65 -14.13 -4.48
C ARG A 35 -7.80 -14.53 -5.43
N THR A 36 -8.18 -15.81 -5.36
CA THR A 36 -9.15 -16.43 -6.28
C THR A 36 -10.59 -16.45 -5.75
N SER A 37 -10.84 -15.95 -4.54
CA SER A 37 -12.21 -15.85 -4.02
C SER A 37 -13.09 -14.95 -4.91
N ILE A 38 -14.38 -15.26 -4.98
CA ILE A 38 -15.34 -14.58 -5.85
C ILE A 38 -15.34 -13.06 -5.59
N GLU A 39 -15.33 -12.66 -4.32
CA GLU A 39 -15.31 -11.25 -3.92
C GLU A 39 -14.04 -10.54 -4.40
N VAL A 40 -12.88 -11.15 -4.20
CA VAL A 40 -11.60 -10.57 -4.62
C VAL A 40 -11.52 -10.48 -6.14
N ASN A 41 -12.00 -11.49 -6.87
CA ASN A 41 -12.06 -11.46 -8.33
C ASN A 41 -12.88 -10.26 -8.83
N ARG A 42 -14.06 -10.00 -8.25
CA ARG A 42 -14.88 -8.82 -8.57
C ARG A 42 -14.14 -7.51 -8.28
N VAL A 43 -13.45 -7.42 -7.14
CA VAL A 43 -12.67 -6.24 -6.77
C VAL A 43 -11.50 -6.00 -7.74
N ARG A 44 -10.74 -7.05 -8.06
CA ARG A 44 -9.65 -7.01 -9.05
C ARG A 44 -10.14 -6.54 -10.40
N ASN A 45 -11.19 -7.15 -10.93
CA ASN A 45 -11.76 -6.77 -12.23
C ASN A 45 -12.23 -5.33 -12.26
N ARG A 46 -12.90 -4.86 -11.20
CA ARG A 46 -13.32 -3.45 -11.08
C ARG A 46 -12.11 -2.52 -11.07
N PHE A 47 -11.07 -2.87 -10.30
CA PHE A 47 -9.86 -2.05 -10.19
C PHE A 47 -9.10 -1.96 -11.52
N LEU A 48 -8.85 -3.08 -12.20
CA LEU A 48 -8.17 -3.09 -13.50
C LEU A 48 -9.00 -2.38 -14.58
N THR A 49 -10.35 -2.49 -14.52
CA THR A 49 -11.24 -1.74 -15.42
C THR A 49 -11.14 -0.25 -15.18
N ALA A 50 -11.12 0.20 -13.92
CA ALA A 50 -10.93 1.61 -13.59
C ALA A 50 -9.59 2.12 -14.13
N ILE A 51 -8.48 1.41 -13.88
CA ILE A 51 -7.16 1.73 -14.42
C ILE A 51 -7.23 1.90 -15.95
N LYS A 52 -7.76 0.90 -16.65
CA LYS A 52 -7.86 0.94 -18.12
C LYS A 52 -8.66 2.14 -18.61
N ASN A 53 -9.78 2.46 -17.96
CA ASN A 53 -10.61 3.59 -18.32
C ASN A 53 -9.86 4.93 -18.20
N TYR A 54 -9.07 5.14 -17.14
CA TYR A 54 -8.25 6.35 -16.97
C TYR A 54 -7.09 6.42 -17.98
N LEU A 55 -6.45 5.28 -18.26
CA LEU A 55 -5.35 5.22 -19.22
C LEU A 55 -5.81 5.53 -20.65
N LEU A 56 -7.01 5.12 -21.04
CA LEU A 56 -7.50 5.25 -22.42
C LEU A 56 -8.22 6.59 -22.72
N GLN A 57 -8.30 7.52 -21.77
CA GLN A 57 -8.91 8.83 -22.03
C GLN A 57 -8.09 9.62 -23.06
N PRO A 58 -8.71 10.47 -23.89
CA PRO A 58 -7.99 11.31 -24.86
C PRO A 58 -6.97 12.25 -24.20
N ASP A 59 -5.80 12.45 -24.82
CA ASP A 59 -4.75 13.34 -24.28
C ASP A 59 -5.20 14.81 -24.14
N SER A 60 -6.18 15.24 -24.93
CA SER A 60 -6.67 16.63 -24.91
C SER A 60 -7.50 16.98 -23.68
N ASN A 61 -8.08 15.99 -22.99
CA ASN A 61 -8.92 16.20 -21.83
C ASN A 61 -9.01 14.91 -20.99
N TYR A 62 -7.96 14.64 -20.21
CA TYR A 62 -7.90 13.49 -19.33
C TYR A 62 -7.97 13.89 -17.86
N GLU A 63 -8.62 13.05 -17.07
CA GLU A 63 -8.54 13.03 -15.63
C GLU A 63 -7.42 12.10 -15.16
N VAL A 64 -6.89 12.39 -13.98
CA VAL A 64 -5.82 11.62 -13.37
C VAL A 64 -6.41 10.70 -12.31
N MET A 65 -6.13 9.40 -12.42
CA MET A 65 -6.47 8.43 -11.37
C MET A 65 -5.58 8.67 -10.15
N LYS A 66 -6.18 9.13 -9.05
CA LYS A 66 -5.52 9.26 -7.76
C LYS A 66 -5.66 7.96 -6.97
N MET A 67 -4.57 7.24 -6.77
CA MET A 67 -4.51 5.97 -6.02
C MET A 67 -4.28 6.18 -4.51
N ASP A 68 -4.81 7.28 -3.97
CA ASP A 68 -4.66 7.73 -2.58
C ASP A 68 -3.19 7.79 -2.10
N PHE A 69 -2.99 7.66 -0.79
CA PHE A 69 -1.70 7.83 -0.14
C PHE A 69 -0.91 6.52 -0.05
N VAL A 70 0.42 6.63 -0.03
CA VAL A 70 1.37 5.61 0.38
C VAL A 70 2.10 6.15 1.58
N TYR A 71 2.12 5.40 2.68
CA TYR A 71 2.77 5.81 3.93
C TYR A 71 3.97 4.91 4.14
N GLY A 72 5.10 5.46 4.54
CA GLY A 72 6.30 4.65 4.77
C GLY A 72 7.39 5.39 5.51
N GLU A 73 8.28 4.60 6.09
CA GLU A 73 9.56 5.09 6.58
C GLU A 73 10.52 5.30 5.41
N THR A 74 11.45 6.22 5.60
CA THR A 74 12.50 6.55 4.64
C THR A 74 13.86 6.42 5.31
N GLU A 75 14.80 5.75 4.67
CA GLU A 75 16.17 5.58 5.17
C GLU A 75 17.17 5.98 4.08
N ASN A 76 18.07 6.92 4.42
CA ASN A 76 19.14 7.35 3.52
C ASN A 76 20.35 6.41 3.64
N ILE A 77 20.68 5.72 2.55
CA ILE A 77 21.86 4.86 2.45
C ILE A 77 22.98 5.65 1.79
N TRP A 78 24.05 5.86 2.54
CA TRP A 78 25.23 6.60 2.11
C TRP A 78 26.30 5.66 1.56
N SER A 79 27.03 6.12 0.55
CA SER A 79 28.12 5.37 -0.08
C SER A 79 29.19 5.00 0.94
N LYS A 80 29.61 3.72 0.92
CA LYS A 80 30.72 3.23 1.74
C LYS A 80 32.09 3.66 1.23
N THR A 81 32.18 4.08 -0.04
CA THR A 81 33.44 4.38 -0.73
C THR A 81 33.66 5.86 -0.98
N GLU A 82 32.59 6.65 -1.10
CA GLU A 82 32.65 8.09 -1.38
C GLU A 82 32.02 8.89 -0.22
N THR A 83 32.78 9.80 0.37
CA THR A 83 32.31 10.64 1.48
C THR A 83 31.16 11.56 1.04
N ASN A 84 30.10 11.63 1.85
CA ASN A 84 28.90 12.47 1.63
C ASN A 84 28.12 12.20 0.33
N LYS A 85 28.32 11.05 -0.31
CA LYS A 85 27.52 10.64 -1.47
C LYS A 85 26.33 9.79 -1.01
N LEU A 86 25.12 10.28 -1.25
CA LEU A 86 23.90 9.49 -1.09
C LEU A 86 23.87 8.43 -2.20
N GLU A 87 23.77 7.15 -1.83
CA GLU A 87 23.72 6.03 -2.77
C GLU A 87 22.28 5.72 -3.16
N LYS A 88 21.37 5.64 -2.18
CA LYS A 88 19.95 5.42 -2.40
C LYS A 88 19.12 5.81 -1.18
N ILE A 89 17.81 5.98 -1.39
CA ILE A 89 16.83 6.17 -0.33
C ILE A 89 15.92 4.93 -0.31
N ILE A 90 15.90 4.21 0.80
CA ILE A 90 15.01 3.06 0.99
C ILE A 90 13.67 3.59 1.52
N VAL A 91 12.57 3.11 0.94
CA VAL A 91 11.23 3.30 1.47
C VAL A 91 10.69 1.96 1.92
N THR A 92 10.25 1.88 3.16
CA THR A 92 9.54 0.72 3.71
C THR A 92 8.08 1.11 3.90
N PRO A 93 7.16 0.71 2.99
CA PRO A 93 5.77 1.10 3.10
C PRO A 93 5.08 0.44 4.29
N LEU A 94 4.39 1.24 5.08
CA LEU A 94 3.47 0.80 6.13
C LEU A 94 2.05 0.61 5.58
N ASP A 95 1.65 1.38 4.55
CA ASP A 95 0.42 1.17 3.77
C ASP A 95 0.66 1.44 2.28
N GLY A 96 -0.20 0.87 1.42
CA GLY A 96 -0.15 1.05 -0.04
C GLY A 96 0.58 -0.05 -0.80
N GLN A 97 1.15 -1.02 -0.10
CA GLN A 97 1.85 -2.19 -0.67
C GLN A 97 1.07 -2.96 -1.75
N GLN A 98 -0.24 -3.13 -1.59
CA GLN A 98 -1.09 -3.84 -2.56
C GLN A 98 -1.19 -3.06 -3.87
N ARG A 99 -1.32 -1.72 -3.76
CA ARG A 99 -1.34 -0.79 -4.91
C ARG A 99 0.01 -0.79 -5.62
N LEU A 100 1.11 -0.66 -4.87
CA LEU A 100 2.47 -0.69 -5.41
C LEU A 100 2.79 -2.02 -6.11
N THR A 101 2.39 -3.15 -5.52
CA THR A 101 2.58 -4.47 -6.15
C THR A 101 1.79 -4.59 -7.45
N THR A 102 0.53 -4.13 -7.48
CA THR A 102 -0.26 -4.15 -8.72
C THR A 102 0.36 -3.26 -9.80
N LEU A 103 0.85 -2.07 -9.42
CA LEU A 103 1.55 -1.17 -10.34
C LEU A 103 2.85 -1.80 -10.86
N PHE A 104 3.63 -2.47 -10.01
CA PHE A 104 4.82 -3.22 -10.41
C PHE A 104 4.50 -4.26 -11.48
N LEU A 105 3.50 -5.13 -11.24
CA LEU A 105 3.10 -6.17 -12.19
C LEU A 105 2.56 -5.59 -13.50
N LEU A 106 1.82 -4.48 -13.44
CA LEU A 106 1.29 -3.79 -14.61
C LEU A 106 2.40 -3.16 -15.47
N HIS A 107 3.39 -2.53 -14.84
CA HIS A 107 4.53 -1.95 -15.56
C HIS A 107 5.43 -3.04 -16.16
N TRP A 108 5.67 -4.13 -15.42
CA TRP A 108 6.38 -5.28 -15.96
C TRP A 108 5.67 -5.85 -17.20
N TYR A 109 4.35 -6.07 -17.11
CA TYR A 109 3.54 -6.54 -18.24
C TYR A 109 3.66 -5.61 -19.44
N ALA A 110 3.50 -4.31 -19.23
CA ALA A 110 3.60 -3.31 -20.29
C ALA A 110 4.99 -3.29 -20.95
N ALA A 111 6.06 -3.34 -20.16
CA ALA A 111 7.43 -3.38 -20.66
C ALA A 111 7.68 -4.61 -21.54
N LYS A 112 7.30 -5.79 -21.04
CA LYS A 112 7.52 -7.06 -21.75
C LYS A 112 6.66 -7.17 -23.00
N LYS A 113 5.39 -6.74 -22.95
CA LYS A 113 4.48 -6.74 -24.11
C LYS A 113 4.95 -5.82 -25.22
N SER A 114 5.46 -4.64 -24.86
CA SER A 114 5.99 -3.66 -25.81
C SER A 114 7.46 -3.89 -26.18
N LEU A 115 8.06 -5.01 -25.76
CA LEU A 115 9.47 -5.37 -26.04
C LEU A 115 10.46 -4.24 -25.68
N ILE A 116 10.21 -3.56 -24.57
CA ILE A 116 11.02 -2.44 -24.11
C ILE A 116 12.42 -2.93 -23.70
N HIS A 117 13.45 -2.13 -23.98
CA HIS A 117 14.82 -2.44 -23.59
C HIS A 117 15.00 -2.42 -22.07
N LYS A 118 15.90 -3.26 -21.54
CA LYS A 118 16.07 -3.45 -20.10
C LYS A 118 16.37 -2.14 -19.38
N GLU A 119 17.18 -1.30 -20.01
CA GLU A 119 17.62 -0.02 -19.50
C GLU A 119 16.45 0.93 -19.23
N ASP A 120 15.40 0.88 -20.05
CA ASP A 120 14.23 1.76 -19.95
C ASP A 120 13.26 1.34 -18.82
N TYR A 121 13.27 0.06 -18.42
CA TYR A 121 12.49 -0.45 -17.29
C TYR A 121 13.33 -0.81 -16.07
N ALA A 122 14.63 -0.49 -16.06
CA ALA A 122 15.55 -0.82 -14.97
C ALA A 122 15.10 -0.27 -13.61
N PHE A 123 14.34 0.83 -13.59
CA PHE A 123 13.75 1.37 -12.36
C PHE A 123 12.85 0.36 -11.63
N LEU A 124 12.30 -0.66 -12.30
CA LEU A 124 11.53 -1.72 -11.66
C LEU A 124 12.38 -2.59 -10.71
N GLU A 125 13.70 -2.62 -10.90
CA GLU A 125 14.64 -3.30 -9.99
C GLU A 125 14.68 -2.63 -8.60
N HIS A 126 14.21 -1.39 -8.48
CA HIS A 126 14.09 -0.68 -7.20
C HIS A 126 12.83 -1.06 -6.41
N PHE A 127 12.00 -2.01 -6.89
CA PHE A 127 10.88 -2.55 -6.15
C PHE A 127 11.17 -4.00 -5.73
N THR A 128 11.11 -4.30 -4.44
CA THR A 128 11.37 -5.64 -3.93
C THR A 128 10.59 -5.97 -2.65
N TYR A 129 10.64 -7.25 -2.27
CA TYR A 129 10.15 -7.75 -0.99
C TYR A 129 11.35 -7.98 -0.06
N ASP A 130 11.15 -7.73 1.24
CA ASP A 130 12.24 -7.87 2.21
C ASP A 130 12.55 -9.34 2.57
N ILE A 131 12.38 -9.76 3.84
CA ILE A 131 12.81 -11.06 4.38
C ILE A 131 11.83 -12.20 4.02
N ARG A 132 11.17 -12.12 2.86
CA ARG A 132 10.57 -13.31 2.22
C ARG A 132 11.46 -13.68 1.04
N PRO A 133 12.48 -14.54 1.24
CA PRO A 133 13.40 -14.95 0.17
C PRO A 133 12.65 -15.38 -1.09
N SER A 134 11.54 -16.12 -0.92
CA SER A 134 10.64 -16.54 -2.01
C SER A 134 10.16 -15.37 -2.89
N SER A 135 9.45 -14.40 -2.31
CA SER A 135 8.89 -13.27 -3.06
C SER A 135 9.97 -12.35 -3.64
N ARG A 136 11.08 -12.17 -2.90
CA ARG A 136 12.24 -11.40 -3.37
C ARG A 136 12.84 -12.03 -4.63
N ASP A 137 13.17 -13.31 -4.54
CA ASP A 137 13.79 -14.07 -5.63
C ASP A 137 12.81 -14.18 -6.82
N PHE A 138 11.52 -14.39 -6.54
CA PHE A 138 10.48 -14.38 -7.56
C PHE A 138 10.44 -13.07 -8.33
N CYS A 139 10.47 -11.91 -7.67
CA CYS A 139 10.50 -10.61 -8.35
C CYS A 139 11.74 -10.45 -9.25
N VAL A 140 12.91 -10.91 -8.82
CA VAL A 140 14.14 -10.89 -9.63
C VAL A 140 13.99 -11.77 -10.87
N HIS A 141 13.53 -13.01 -10.70
CA HIS A 141 13.32 -13.93 -11.82
C HIS A 141 12.22 -13.44 -12.78
N LEU A 142 11.15 -12.84 -12.25
CA LEU A 142 10.08 -12.25 -13.04
C LEU A 142 10.61 -11.13 -13.94
N LEU A 143 11.43 -10.21 -13.41
CA LEU A 143 12.03 -9.13 -14.22
C LEU A 143 12.89 -9.68 -15.38
N ALA A 144 13.60 -10.79 -15.17
CA ALA A 144 14.40 -11.44 -16.21
C ALA A 144 13.55 -12.24 -17.22
N PHE A 145 12.37 -12.70 -16.84
CA PHE A 145 11.51 -13.54 -17.65
C PHE A 145 10.93 -12.81 -18.88
N ALA A 146 10.81 -13.52 -20.00
CA ALA A 146 10.21 -13.05 -21.25
C ALA A 146 9.03 -13.97 -21.63
N PRO A 147 7.79 -13.61 -21.29
CA PRO A 147 6.62 -14.44 -21.57
C PRO A 147 6.18 -14.34 -23.04
N SER A 148 5.45 -15.36 -23.49
CA SER A 148 4.46 -15.20 -24.56
C SER A 148 3.15 -14.63 -23.99
N PHE A 149 2.50 -13.73 -24.71
CA PHE A 149 1.21 -13.14 -24.29
C PHE A 149 -0.01 -13.84 -24.89
N SER A 150 0.19 -14.90 -25.68
CA SER A 150 -0.88 -15.67 -26.32
C SER A 150 -1.48 -16.78 -25.44
N SER A 151 -0.90 -17.02 -24.27
CA SER A 151 -1.30 -18.07 -23.32
C SER A 151 -1.15 -17.56 -21.88
N SER A 152 -1.55 -18.37 -20.89
CA SER A 152 -1.42 -18.03 -19.47
C SER A 152 0.05 -17.73 -19.13
N ILE A 153 0.29 -16.55 -18.55
CA ILE A 153 1.59 -16.15 -18.03
C ILE A 153 1.90 -16.97 -16.77
N LYS A 154 0.87 -17.24 -15.95
CA LYS A 154 1.00 -18.11 -14.78
C LYS A 154 1.55 -19.48 -15.14
N GLU A 155 0.96 -20.17 -16.11
CA GLU A 155 1.40 -21.51 -16.52
C GLU A 155 2.84 -21.49 -17.04
N GLN A 156 3.19 -20.50 -17.85
CA GLN A 156 4.54 -20.34 -18.38
C GLN A 156 5.59 -20.11 -17.29
N ILE A 157 5.25 -19.34 -16.24
CA ILE A 157 6.15 -19.08 -15.11
C ILE A 157 6.33 -20.33 -14.25
N ILE A 158 5.25 -21.07 -13.97
CA ILE A 158 5.31 -22.31 -13.19
C ILE A 158 6.18 -23.38 -13.89
N ASP A 159 6.20 -23.40 -15.22
CA ASP A 159 7.00 -24.32 -16.03
C ASP A 159 8.50 -23.93 -16.11
N GLN A 160 8.92 -22.83 -15.49
CA GLN A 160 10.33 -22.42 -15.52
C GLN A 160 11.20 -23.23 -14.56
N TYR A 161 12.42 -23.55 -15.00
CA TYR A 161 13.41 -24.28 -14.17
C TYR A 161 13.78 -23.56 -12.86
N TRP A 162 13.61 -22.24 -12.81
CA TRP A 162 13.89 -21.41 -11.64
C TRP A 162 12.69 -21.26 -10.71
N PHE A 163 11.52 -21.78 -11.07
CA PHE A 163 10.35 -21.75 -10.21
C PHE A 163 10.50 -22.75 -9.06
N MET A 164 10.76 -22.25 -7.85
CA MET A 164 11.07 -23.11 -6.71
C MET A 164 9.84 -23.86 -6.19
N GLY A 165 10.05 -25.08 -5.66
CA GLY A 165 8.98 -25.92 -5.12
C GLY A 165 8.11 -25.20 -4.08
N ASP A 166 8.73 -24.51 -3.13
CA ASP A 166 8.02 -23.82 -2.04
C ASP A 166 7.16 -22.64 -2.52
N TRP A 167 7.40 -22.11 -3.73
CA TRP A 167 6.61 -21.01 -4.29
C TRP A 167 5.19 -21.42 -4.67
N HIS A 168 4.93 -22.73 -4.83
CA HIS A 168 3.58 -23.27 -5.00
C HIS A 168 2.68 -23.01 -3.78
N ASN A 169 3.27 -22.75 -2.61
CA ASN A 169 2.55 -22.51 -1.36
C ASN A 169 2.68 -21.07 -0.87
N ASP A 170 3.39 -20.19 -1.60
CA ASP A 170 3.52 -18.79 -1.23
C ASP A 170 2.27 -17.99 -1.70
N PRO A 171 1.41 -17.54 -0.77
CA PRO A 171 0.16 -16.85 -1.13
C PRO A 171 0.39 -15.53 -1.89
N THR A 172 1.53 -14.88 -1.68
CA THR A 172 1.88 -13.65 -2.40
C THR A 172 2.24 -13.96 -3.84
N ILE A 173 3.13 -14.95 -4.07
CA ILE A 173 3.52 -15.37 -5.43
C ILE A 173 2.31 -15.87 -6.21
N LEU A 174 1.50 -16.75 -5.63
CA LEU A 174 0.28 -17.25 -6.27
C LEU A 174 -0.66 -16.12 -6.68
N SER A 175 -0.79 -15.10 -5.82
CA SER A 175 -1.63 -13.93 -6.09
C SER A 175 -1.02 -13.04 -7.18
N MET A 176 0.31 -12.88 -7.23
CA MET A 176 0.98 -12.17 -8.34
C MET A 176 0.72 -12.88 -9.67
N LEU A 177 0.84 -14.21 -9.73
CA LEU A 177 0.58 -14.99 -10.93
C LEU A 177 -0.87 -14.83 -11.43
N THR A 178 -1.85 -14.90 -10.52
CA THR A 178 -3.25 -14.65 -10.88
C THR A 178 -3.50 -13.21 -11.34
N MET A 179 -2.83 -12.23 -10.74
CA MET A 179 -2.91 -10.84 -11.18
C MET A 179 -2.30 -10.65 -12.57
N LEU A 180 -1.17 -11.29 -12.88
CA LEU A 180 -0.53 -11.22 -14.20
C LEU A 180 -1.45 -11.71 -15.32
N ASP A 181 -2.11 -12.85 -15.14
CA ASP A 181 -3.10 -13.34 -16.11
C ASP A 181 -4.27 -12.36 -16.23
N SER A 182 -4.77 -11.82 -15.11
CA SER A 182 -5.87 -10.84 -15.13
C SER A 182 -5.49 -9.52 -15.83
N ILE A 183 -4.23 -9.09 -15.70
CA ILE A 183 -3.67 -7.95 -16.43
C ILE A 183 -3.60 -8.29 -17.92
N ASN A 184 -3.10 -9.48 -18.28
CA ASN A 184 -3.05 -9.90 -19.68
C ASN A 184 -4.43 -9.88 -20.32
N ASP A 185 -5.43 -10.46 -19.66
CA ASP A 185 -6.81 -10.47 -20.15
C ASP A 185 -7.36 -9.05 -20.34
N LYS A 186 -7.11 -8.16 -19.36
CA LYS A 186 -7.68 -6.80 -19.37
C LYS A 186 -7.00 -5.86 -20.38
N PHE A 187 -5.69 -6.01 -20.58
CA PHE A 187 -4.87 -5.05 -21.33
C PHE A 187 -4.28 -5.63 -22.63
N SER A 188 -4.63 -6.85 -23.02
CA SER A 188 -4.19 -7.49 -24.28
C SER A 188 -4.47 -6.64 -25.53
N ASP A 189 -5.56 -5.89 -25.55
CA ASP A 189 -5.99 -4.99 -26.62
C ASP A 189 -5.35 -3.58 -26.56
N VAL A 190 -4.59 -3.25 -25.51
CA VAL A 190 -3.94 -1.95 -25.35
C VAL A 190 -2.49 -2.01 -25.86
N ASN A 191 -2.25 -1.55 -27.08
CA ASN A 191 -0.92 -1.64 -27.73
C ASN A 191 0.11 -0.66 -27.14
N ASN A 192 -0.31 0.55 -26.78
CA ASN A 192 0.58 1.62 -26.32
C ASN A 192 0.69 1.69 -24.78
N LEU A 193 0.49 0.56 -24.08
CA LEU A 193 0.34 0.54 -22.61
C LEU A 193 1.56 1.10 -21.88
N TRP A 194 2.77 0.78 -22.33
CA TRP A 194 4.01 1.29 -21.74
C TRP A 194 4.03 2.81 -21.72
N ASN A 195 3.82 3.45 -22.88
CA ASN A 195 3.81 4.90 -22.99
C ASN A 195 2.67 5.57 -22.20
N LEU A 196 1.51 4.91 -22.06
CA LEU A 196 0.42 5.41 -21.21
C LEU A 196 0.78 5.40 -19.72
N LEU A 197 1.61 4.46 -19.28
CA LEU A 197 2.06 4.34 -17.89
C LEU A 197 3.28 5.21 -17.57
N THR A 198 4.20 5.37 -18.53
CA THR A 198 5.50 6.00 -18.30
C THR A 198 5.72 7.32 -19.04
N GLY A 199 4.75 7.74 -19.86
CA GLY A 199 4.81 8.97 -20.64
C GLY A 199 4.67 10.23 -19.75
N THR A 200 4.70 11.39 -20.40
CA THR A 200 4.62 12.69 -19.73
C THR A 200 3.21 13.00 -19.19
N ASN A 201 2.18 12.40 -19.79
CA ASN A 201 0.80 12.55 -19.34
C ASN A 201 0.57 11.61 -18.16
N GLU A 202 0.73 12.13 -16.94
CA GLU A 202 0.57 11.37 -15.70
C GLU A 202 -0.88 10.88 -15.53
N ARG A 203 -1.21 9.69 -16.02
CA ARG A 203 -2.57 9.13 -15.94
C ARG A 203 -2.91 8.55 -14.57
N ILE A 204 -1.90 8.05 -13.87
CA ILE A 204 -2.05 7.38 -12.57
C ILE A 204 -1.00 7.94 -11.61
N VAL A 205 -1.47 8.46 -10.48
CA VAL A 205 -0.61 9.07 -9.46
C VAL A 205 -1.05 8.64 -8.07
N PHE A 206 -0.13 8.69 -7.12
CA PHE A 206 -0.40 8.54 -5.69
C PHE A 206 0.39 9.57 -4.90
N PHE A 207 0.09 9.70 -3.62
CA PHE A 207 0.72 10.68 -2.73
C PHE A 207 1.55 9.96 -1.67
N PHE A 208 2.88 10.08 -1.74
CA PHE A 208 3.76 9.51 -0.73
C PHE A 208 3.85 10.45 0.48
N LEU A 209 3.74 9.87 1.68
CA LEU A 209 3.82 10.59 2.94
C LEU A 209 4.93 9.97 3.82
N PRO A 210 6.13 10.58 3.86
CA PRO A 210 7.23 10.14 4.72
C PRO A 210 6.87 10.35 6.19
N LEU A 211 6.99 9.31 7.02
CA LEU A 211 6.57 9.38 8.43
C LEU A 211 7.43 10.34 9.27
N ALA A 212 8.75 10.26 9.12
CA ALA A 212 9.71 11.06 9.89
C ALA A 212 9.50 12.57 9.69
N GLU A 213 9.28 13.00 8.45
CA GLU A 213 9.07 14.42 8.09
C GLU A 213 7.71 14.95 8.54
N ASN A 214 6.75 14.07 8.80
CA ASN A 214 5.40 14.44 9.21
C ASN A 214 5.16 14.26 10.73
N GLY A 215 6.20 13.94 11.51
CA GLY A 215 6.10 13.74 12.96
C GLY A 215 5.16 12.59 13.35
N LEU A 216 4.97 11.62 12.45
CA LEU A 216 4.04 10.50 12.65
C LEU A 216 4.81 9.30 13.18
N SER A 217 4.41 8.79 14.34
CA SER A 217 4.94 7.58 14.95
C SER A 217 4.13 6.33 14.57
N ASP A 218 4.63 5.16 14.95
CA ASP A 218 3.97 3.84 14.86
C ASP A 218 2.51 3.83 15.37
N GLU A 219 2.13 4.76 16.26
CA GLU A 219 0.76 4.92 16.74
C GLU A 219 -0.25 5.19 15.61
N LEU A 220 0.14 5.94 14.58
CA LEU A 220 -0.74 6.18 13.43
C LEU A 220 -0.98 4.88 12.65
N TYR A 221 0.05 4.04 12.50
CA TYR A 221 -0.08 2.74 11.84
C TYR A 221 -0.98 1.78 12.60
N ILE A 222 -0.88 1.75 13.94
CA ILE A 222 -1.79 0.99 14.81
C ILE A 222 -3.24 1.50 14.64
N LYS A 223 -3.44 2.83 14.69
CA LYS A 223 -4.76 3.46 14.51
C LYS A 223 -5.32 3.32 13.08
N MET A 224 -4.48 3.18 12.05
CA MET A 224 -4.90 3.03 10.66
C MET A 224 -5.24 1.58 10.30
N ASN A 225 -4.50 0.60 10.82
CA ASN A 225 -4.76 -0.82 10.56
C ASN A 225 -5.88 -1.41 11.43
N SER A 226 -6.26 -0.74 12.52
CA SER A 226 -7.48 -1.09 13.28
C SER A 226 -8.76 -0.88 12.47
N ARG A 227 -8.78 0.05 11.49
CA ARG A 227 -9.95 0.40 10.65
C ARG A 227 -10.49 -0.73 9.77
N GLY A 228 -9.78 -1.85 9.65
CA GLY A 228 -10.28 -3.08 9.02
C GLY A 228 -11.20 -3.92 9.93
N LYS A 229 -11.26 -3.59 11.22
CA LYS A 229 -12.23 -4.14 12.18
C LYS A 229 -13.47 -3.25 12.19
N LYS A 230 -14.65 -3.82 12.47
CA LYS A 230 -15.84 -3.00 12.74
C LYS A 230 -15.53 -2.13 13.96
N LEU A 231 -15.89 -0.86 13.89
CA LEU A 231 -15.75 0.06 15.02
C LEU A 231 -16.48 -0.51 16.23
N THR A 232 -15.86 -0.44 17.39
CA THR A 232 -16.51 -0.82 18.65
C THR A 232 -17.54 0.26 19.04
N PRO A 233 -18.49 -0.05 19.93
CA PRO A 233 -19.40 0.96 20.48
C PRO A 233 -18.67 2.14 21.15
N PHE A 234 -17.49 1.89 21.73
CA PHE A 234 -16.64 2.95 22.29
C PHE A 234 -16.05 3.84 21.20
N GLU A 235 -15.53 3.26 20.12
CA GLU A 235 -14.99 4.05 18.99
C GLU A 235 -16.08 4.89 18.30
N HIS A 236 -17.30 4.36 18.19
CA HIS A 236 -18.47 5.14 17.74
C HIS A 236 -18.80 6.29 18.69
N PHE A 237 -18.88 6.01 20.01
CA PHE A 237 -19.12 7.02 21.03
C PHE A 237 -18.04 8.12 21.00
N LYS A 238 -16.76 7.74 20.92
CA LYS A 238 -15.64 8.68 20.91
C LYS A 238 -15.70 9.59 19.68
N ALA A 239 -16.02 9.04 18.50
CA ALA A 239 -16.18 9.85 17.29
C ALA A 239 -17.33 10.86 17.41
N GLU A 240 -18.47 10.46 17.99
CA GLU A 240 -19.59 11.39 18.26
C GLU A 240 -19.22 12.43 19.32
N PHE A 241 -18.41 12.06 20.31
CA PHE A 241 -17.93 12.96 21.35
C PHE A 241 -16.90 13.97 20.81
N GLU A 242 -16.04 13.55 19.87
CA GLU A 242 -15.07 14.39 19.18
C GLU A 242 -15.73 15.52 18.36
N ASP A 243 -16.97 15.34 17.91
CA ASP A 243 -17.74 16.36 17.20
C ASP A 243 -18.30 17.47 18.14
N LEU A 244 -18.19 17.32 19.47
CA LEU A 244 -18.72 18.27 20.45
C LEU A 244 -17.78 19.44 20.76
N TYR A 245 -16.52 19.39 20.35
CA TYR A 245 -15.53 20.42 20.61
C TYR A 245 -14.77 20.85 19.34
N GLU A 246 -14.16 22.03 19.39
CA GLU A 246 -13.34 22.53 18.28
C GLU A 246 -12.10 21.65 18.10
N ARG A 247 -11.89 21.15 16.88
CA ARG A 247 -10.74 20.31 16.54
C ARG A 247 -9.43 21.03 16.80
N ASP A 248 -8.46 20.32 17.34
CA ASP A 248 -7.11 20.80 17.64
C ASP A 248 -7.03 21.95 18.66
N SER A 249 -8.10 22.21 19.43
CA SER A 249 -8.07 23.08 20.60
C SER A 249 -7.30 22.43 21.78
N GLU A 250 -6.81 23.24 22.71
CA GLU A 250 -6.14 22.75 23.94
C GLU A 250 -7.07 21.83 24.77
N GLU A 251 -8.36 22.15 24.78
CA GLU A 251 -9.41 21.33 25.39
C GLU A 251 -9.57 19.98 24.66
N SER A 252 -9.63 19.99 23.33
CA SER A 252 -9.68 18.77 22.50
C SER A 252 -8.47 17.86 22.75
N MET A 253 -7.26 18.42 22.79
CA MET A 253 -6.03 17.67 23.06
C MET A 253 -6.07 17.04 24.45
N THR A 254 -6.52 17.79 25.46
CA THR A 254 -6.63 17.31 26.84
C THR A 254 -7.65 16.17 26.96
N ILE A 255 -8.83 16.33 26.36
CA ILE A 255 -9.89 15.31 26.38
C ILE A 255 -9.44 14.05 25.63
N ASN A 256 -8.83 14.19 24.46
CA ASN A 256 -8.34 13.06 23.69
C ASN A 256 -7.23 12.29 24.40
N HIS A 257 -6.32 13.00 25.10
CA HIS A 257 -5.32 12.36 25.94
C HIS A 257 -5.94 11.53 27.06
N LYS A 258 -7.03 12.01 27.68
CA LYS A 258 -7.76 11.25 28.70
C LYS A 258 -8.36 9.96 28.14
N PHE A 259 -8.99 10.03 26.95
CA PHE A 259 -9.54 8.85 26.29
C PHE A 259 -8.47 7.83 25.89
N ASP A 260 -7.39 8.30 25.26
CA ASP A 260 -6.39 7.41 24.64
C ASP A 260 -5.37 6.87 25.64
N VAL A 261 -5.11 7.59 26.74
CA VAL A 261 -4.03 7.26 27.69
C VAL A 261 -4.58 7.07 29.10
N GLU A 262 -5.03 8.14 29.76
CA GLU A 262 -5.33 8.07 31.20
C GLU A 262 -6.42 7.05 31.54
N TRP A 263 -7.54 7.08 30.82
CA TRP A 263 -8.65 6.16 31.07
C TRP A 263 -8.33 4.75 30.56
N ALA A 264 -7.65 4.62 29.42
CA ALA A 264 -7.18 3.33 28.94
C ALA A 264 -6.29 2.63 29.98
N ASP A 265 -5.36 3.37 30.60
CA ASP A 265 -4.48 2.86 31.66
C ASP A 265 -5.28 2.44 32.91
N ILE A 266 -6.26 3.24 33.35
CA ILE A 266 -7.11 2.90 34.49
C ILE A 266 -7.87 1.59 34.27
N PHE A 267 -8.41 1.38 33.06
CA PHE A 267 -9.19 0.19 32.73
C PHE A 267 -8.33 -0.99 32.29
N PHE A 268 -7.02 -0.82 32.13
CA PHE A 268 -6.13 -1.82 31.52
C PHE A 268 -6.10 -3.15 32.30
N SER A 269 -6.23 -3.11 33.63
CA SER A 269 -6.32 -4.33 34.45
C SER A 269 -7.60 -5.14 34.21
N TYR A 270 -8.61 -4.53 33.58
CA TYR A 270 -9.92 -5.12 33.28
C TYR A 270 -10.15 -5.35 31.78
N ARG A 271 -9.12 -5.14 30.94
CA ARG A 271 -9.20 -5.32 29.48
C ARG A 271 -9.67 -6.73 29.09
N ASP A 272 -10.27 -6.83 27.91
CA ASP A 272 -10.76 -8.10 27.40
C ASP A 272 -9.66 -8.98 26.76
N ASN A 273 -10.06 -10.14 26.21
CA ASN A 273 -9.14 -11.10 25.59
C ASN A 273 -8.39 -10.54 24.36
N ASP A 274 -8.88 -9.46 23.75
CA ASP A 274 -8.23 -8.76 22.64
C ASP A 274 -7.34 -7.60 23.14
N ASN A 275 -7.12 -7.50 24.45
CA ASN A 275 -6.44 -6.40 25.15
C ASN A 275 -7.11 -5.03 24.96
N LEU A 276 -8.43 -4.98 24.72
CA LEU A 276 -9.18 -3.73 24.60
C LEU A 276 -9.88 -3.36 25.91
N THR A 277 -9.94 -2.07 26.21
CA THR A 277 -10.61 -1.51 27.40
C THR A 277 -12.00 -0.93 27.10
N ASP A 278 -12.38 -0.89 25.83
CA ASP A 278 -13.60 -0.28 25.29
C ASP A 278 -14.88 -0.67 26.04
N LYS A 279 -15.06 -1.96 26.31
CA LYS A 279 -16.27 -2.46 27.00
C LYS A 279 -16.35 -1.98 28.44
N GLU A 280 -15.23 -1.96 29.14
CA GLU A 280 -15.18 -1.55 30.55
C GLU A 280 -15.35 -0.05 30.69
N PHE A 281 -14.75 0.73 29.77
CA PHE A 281 -15.02 2.16 29.68
C PHE A 281 -16.52 2.44 29.49
N MET A 282 -17.15 1.81 28.50
CA MET A 282 -18.57 2.05 28.21
C MET A 282 -19.48 1.64 29.37
N ARG A 283 -19.19 0.51 30.05
CA ARG A 283 -19.91 0.11 31.26
C ARG A 283 -19.80 1.14 32.37
N TYR A 284 -18.58 1.63 32.63
CA TYR A 284 -18.36 2.65 33.64
C TYR A 284 -19.07 3.96 33.29
N PHE A 285 -18.97 4.41 32.05
CA PHE A 285 -19.65 5.59 31.55
C PHE A 285 -21.17 5.48 31.68
N PHE A 286 -21.77 4.34 31.29
CA PHE A 286 -23.21 4.13 31.49
C PHE A 286 -23.59 3.98 32.96
N TYR A 287 -22.75 3.37 33.80
CA TYR A 287 -22.99 3.28 35.23
C TYR A 287 -23.09 4.68 35.86
N LEU A 288 -22.15 5.57 35.55
CA LEU A 288 -22.18 6.95 36.02
C LEU A 288 -23.43 7.69 35.56
N ASN A 289 -23.82 7.52 34.29
CA ASN A 289 -24.96 8.23 33.74
C ASN A 289 -26.33 7.63 34.13
N SER A 290 -26.39 6.33 34.42
CA SER A 290 -27.60 5.64 34.89
C SER A 290 -27.91 5.88 36.36
N ALA A 291 -26.95 6.37 37.14
CA ALA A 291 -27.15 6.82 38.52
C ALA A 291 -27.70 8.26 38.65
N THR A 292 -27.97 8.93 37.51
CA THR A 292 -28.41 10.35 37.46
C THR A 292 -29.82 10.54 36.88
N LEU A 293 -30.66 9.49 36.88
CA LEU A 293 -32.11 9.54 36.66
C LEU A 293 -32.83 9.03 37.91
#